data_AF-A0A8D5UD56-F1
#
_entry.id   AF-A0A8D5UD56-F1
#
_cell.length_a   1.000
_cell.length_b   1.000
_cell.length_c   1.000
_cell.angle_alpha   90.00
_cell.angle_beta   90.00
_cell.angle_gamma   90.00
#
_symmetry.space_group_name_H-M   'P 1'
#
loop_
_entity.id
_entity.type
_entity.pdbx_description
1 polymer ?
#
loop_
_entity_poly.entity_id
_entity_poly.type
_entity_poly.pdbx_seq_one_letter_code
_entity_poly.pdbx_strand_id
1 'polypeptide(L)'
;MWLMLLPAFLMIGLFFGSMFMVKMSHSSAEVAADAGSIAATKKLDEWILPKLPLPAQGPVTIPGATDRLGNEKIQEMLSKVDQQLLANLADQILKQKEQEMVEAVRYYVQKNGGDAHGKIIYPVEGGRIEVRARVKYRPPIFQDFFQDTYIQGSGMGPKREFLKLLPKREITF
;
A
#
# COMPACT_ATOMS: atom_id res chain seq x y z
N MET A 1 -42.68 35.99 -3.46
CA MET A 1 -41.50 35.83 -4.36
C MET A 1 -40.53 34.73 -3.91
N TRP A 2 -40.21 34.56 -2.62
CA TRP A 2 -39.23 33.54 -2.18
C TRP A 2 -39.61 32.08 -2.53
N LEU A 3 -40.91 31.76 -2.52
CA LEU A 3 -41.44 30.43 -2.89
C LEU A 3 -41.20 30.06 -4.35
N MET A 4 -41.05 31.04 -5.26
CA MET A 4 -40.72 30.76 -6.68
C MET A 4 -39.24 30.39 -6.87
N LEU A 5 -38.36 30.78 -5.95
CA LEU A 5 -36.93 30.45 -5.97
C LEU A 5 -36.60 29.12 -5.30
N LEU A 6 -37.54 28.58 -4.51
CA LEU A 6 -37.37 27.36 -3.73
C LEU A 6 -37.04 26.11 -4.58
N PRO A 7 -37.64 25.89 -5.77
CA PRO A 7 -37.25 24.79 -6.66
C PRO A 7 -35.83 24.93 -7.21
N ALA A 8 -35.42 26.17 -7.55
CA ALA A 8 -34.07 26.44 -8.04
C ALA A 8 -33.02 26.21 -6.94
N PHE A 9 -33.31 26.64 -5.71
CA PHE A 9 -32.47 26.39 -4.55
C PHE A 9 -32.34 24.89 -4.24
N LEU A 10 -33.45 24.13 -4.32
CA LEU A 10 -33.42 22.67 -4.18
C LEU A 10 -32.54 21.99 -5.23
N MET A 11 -32.67 22.38 -6.51
CA MET A 11 -31.83 21.81 -7.58
C MET A 11 -30.34 22.07 -7.34
N ILE A 12 -29.98 23.27 -6.90
CA ILE A 12 -28.61 23.63 -6.55
C ILE A 12 -28.13 22.82 -5.33
N GLY A 13 -28.97 22.69 -4.29
CA GLY A 13 -28.66 21.89 -3.10
C GLY A 13 -28.45 20.41 -3.42
N LEU A 14 -29.28 19.84 -4.29
CA LEU A 14 -29.13 18.46 -4.78
C LEU A 14 -27.82 18.27 -5.57
N PHE A 15 -27.47 19.24 -6.41
CA PHE A 15 -26.21 19.21 -7.15
C PHE A 15 -25.00 19.19 -6.20
N PHE A 16 -24.93 20.13 -5.26
CA PHE A 16 -23.84 20.18 -4.27
C PHE A 16 -23.82 18.95 -3.35
N GLY A 17 -24.99 18.45 -2.94
CA GLY A 17 -25.10 17.23 -2.15
C GLY A 17 -24.51 16.01 -2.88
N SER A 18 -24.81 15.86 -4.17
CA SER A 18 -24.26 14.77 -4.98
C SER A 18 -22.73 14.85 -5.12
N MET A 19 -22.19 16.05 -5.35
CA MET A 19 -20.75 16.28 -5.46
C MET A 19 -20.02 16.00 -4.14
N PHE A 20 -20.61 16.40 -3.01
CA PHE A 20 -20.03 16.13 -1.68
C PHE A 20 -19.95 14.63 -1.40
N MET A 21 -20.98 13.86 -1.78
CA MET A 21 -20.99 12.40 -1.61
C MET A 21 -19.92 11.69 -2.44
N VAL A 22 -19.69 12.14 -3.69
CA VAL A 22 -18.60 11.62 -4.52
C VAL A 22 -17.25 11.85 -3.84
N LYS A 23 -17.02 13.07 -3.33
CA LYS A 23 -15.78 13.38 -2.61
C LYS A 23 -15.61 12.56 -1.35
N MET A 24 -16.68 12.38 -0.57
CA MET A 24 -16.63 11.57 0.66
C MET A 24 -16.32 10.10 0.34
N SER A 25 -16.91 9.56 -0.73
CA SER A 25 -16.65 8.19 -1.18
C SER A 25 -15.23 8.00 -1.69
N HIS A 26 -14.69 8.98 -2.44
CA HIS A 26 -13.28 8.97 -2.88
C HIS A 26 -12.33 9.04 -1.69
N SER A 27 -12.58 9.95 -0.74
CA SER A 27 -11.76 10.07 0.47
C SER A 27 -11.80 8.79 1.32
N SER A 28 -12.97 8.15 1.44
CA SER A 28 -13.08 6.87 2.13
C SER A 28 -12.29 5.77 1.42
N ALA A 29 -12.29 5.76 0.09
CA ALA A 29 -11.53 4.78 -0.69
C ALA A 29 -10.01 4.99 -0.53
N GLU A 30 -9.54 6.24 -0.51
CA GLU A 30 -8.13 6.57 -0.23
C GLU A 30 -7.72 6.17 1.19
N VAL A 31 -8.52 6.51 2.21
CA VAL A 31 -8.23 6.13 3.60
C VAL A 31 -8.19 4.60 3.76
N ALA A 32 -9.11 3.88 3.12
CA ALA A 32 -9.10 2.42 3.13
C ALA A 32 -7.87 1.85 2.42
N ALA A 33 -7.47 2.44 1.30
CA ALA A 33 -6.28 2.05 0.56
C ALA A 33 -4.99 2.34 1.33
N ASP A 34 -4.89 3.49 2.00
CA ASP A 34 -3.75 3.86 2.84
C ASP A 34 -3.61 2.88 4.01
N ALA A 35 -4.72 2.59 4.70
CA ALA A 35 -4.72 1.60 5.79
C ALA A 35 -4.29 0.21 5.31
N GLY A 36 -4.76 -0.23 4.12
CA GLY A 36 -4.32 -1.46 3.50
C GLY A 36 -2.83 -1.48 3.18
N SER A 37 -2.31 -0.38 2.61
CA SER A 37 -0.89 -0.28 2.24
C SER A 37 0.05 -0.29 3.45
N ILE A 38 -0.35 0.38 4.55
CA ILE A 38 0.37 0.37 5.83
C ILE A 38 0.35 -1.03 6.44
N ALA A 39 -0.80 -1.71 6.42
CA ALA A 39 -0.92 -3.07 6.93
C ALA A 39 -0.03 -4.05 6.16
N ALA A 40 -0.02 -3.96 4.82
CA ALA A 40 0.85 -4.77 3.97
C ALA A 40 2.33 -4.54 4.30
N THR A 41 2.75 -3.27 4.41
CA THR A 41 4.14 -2.95 4.75
C THR A 41 4.51 -3.46 6.14
N LYS A 42 3.63 -3.28 7.13
CA LYS A 42 3.86 -3.75 8.49
C LYS A 42 4.00 -5.28 8.56
N LYS A 43 3.16 -6.02 7.83
CA LYS A 43 3.25 -7.48 7.78
C LYS A 43 4.55 -7.96 7.13
N LEU A 44 4.98 -7.29 6.08
CA LEU A 44 6.27 -7.58 5.46
C LEU A 44 7.45 -7.30 6.38
N ASP A 45 7.41 -6.17 7.09
CA ASP A 45 8.41 -5.84 8.11
C ASP A 45 8.45 -6.91 9.21
N GLU A 46 7.29 -7.36 9.71
CA GLU A 46 7.17 -8.43 10.72
C GLU A 46 7.80 -9.75 10.25
N TRP A 47 7.73 -10.09 8.95
CA TRP A 47 8.28 -11.34 8.44
C TRP A 47 9.76 -11.27 8.06
N ILE A 48 10.22 -10.09 7.60
CA ILE A 48 11.55 -9.90 7.03
C ILE A 48 12.55 -9.41 8.09
N LEU A 49 12.15 -8.48 8.98
CA LEU A 49 13.04 -7.93 10.01
C LEU A 49 13.67 -8.99 10.94
N PRO A 50 12.95 -10.02 11.40
CA PRO A 50 13.55 -11.06 12.24
C PRO A 50 14.52 -11.99 11.49
N LYS A 51 14.45 -12.02 10.16
CA LYS A 51 15.26 -12.90 9.29
C LYS A 51 16.43 -12.19 8.63
N LEU A 52 16.51 -10.88 8.77
CA LEU A 52 17.66 -10.10 8.35
C LEU A 52 18.85 -10.49 9.24
N PRO A 53 19.99 -10.90 8.66
CA PRO A 53 21.24 -10.86 9.38
C PRO A 53 21.54 -9.38 9.62
N LEU A 54 21.10 -8.85 10.76
CA LEU A 54 21.53 -7.54 11.20
C LEU A 54 23.06 -7.58 11.19
N PRO A 55 23.77 -6.65 10.52
CA PRO A 55 25.13 -6.40 10.93
C PRO A 55 24.99 -5.99 12.38
N ALA A 56 25.41 -6.87 13.29
CA ALA A 56 25.67 -6.45 14.64
C ALA A 56 26.49 -5.17 14.50
N GLN A 57 26.03 -4.08 15.10
CA GLN A 57 26.90 -2.96 15.40
C GLN A 57 27.93 -3.48 16.42
N GLY A 58 28.83 -4.33 15.96
CA GLY A 58 30.05 -4.68 16.65
C GLY A 58 31.07 -3.63 16.22
N PRO A 59 31.76 -2.97 17.15
CA PRO A 59 32.89 -2.13 16.78
C PRO A 59 33.90 -3.02 16.06
N VAL A 60 34.11 -2.78 14.76
CA VAL A 60 35.20 -3.39 14.01
C VAL A 60 36.47 -2.66 14.41
N THR A 61 37.04 -3.06 15.54
CA THR A 61 38.45 -2.80 15.85
C THR A 61 39.27 -3.93 15.23
N ILE A 62 39.81 -3.68 14.04
CA ILE A 62 40.95 -4.47 13.53
C ILE A 62 42.17 -3.54 13.58
N PRO A 63 43.08 -3.70 14.56
CA PRO A 63 44.33 -2.97 14.57
C PRO A 63 45.24 -3.54 13.47
N GLY A 64 45.57 -2.70 12.48
CA GLY A 64 46.65 -2.98 11.53
C GLY A 64 46.27 -3.91 10.37
N ALA A 65 45.55 -3.38 9.38
CA ALA A 65 45.56 -3.96 8.04
C ALA A 65 45.53 -2.82 7.01
N THR A 66 46.73 -2.47 6.55
CA THR A 66 46.97 -1.88 5.23
C THR A 66 46.27 -2.71 4.17
N ASP A 67 45.25 -2.16 3.51
CA ASP A 67 45.02 -2.28 2.05
C ASP A 67 43.69 -1.60 1.66
N ARG A 68 43.80 -0.33 1.26
CA ARG A 68 42.68 0.58 0.98
C ARG A 68 42.03 0.41 -0.40
N LEU A 69 42.37 -0.62 -1.19
CA LEU A 69 41.84 -0.78 -2.56
C LEU A 69 41.08 -2.08 -2.84
N GLY A 70 41.07 -3.06 -1.91
CA GLY A 70 40.34 -4.32 -2.07
C GLY A 70 39.00 -4.39 -1.31
N ASN A 71 38.85 -3.56 -0.27
CA ASN A 71 37.73 -3.67 0.67
C ASN A 71 36.43 -3.05 0.15
N GLU A 72 36.48 -2.00 -0.67
CA GLU A 72 35.24 -1.39 -1.20
C GLU A 72 34.50 -2.34 -2.13
N LYS A 73 35.22 -3.06 -3.01
CA LYS A 73 34.61 -3.98 -3.98
C LYS A 73 34.10 -5.27 -3.31
N ILE A 74 34.77 -5.73 -2.27
CA ILE A 74 34.34 -6.88 -1.47
C ILE A 74 33.16 -6.50 -0.58
N GLN A 75 33.13 -5.29 -0.01
CA GLN A 75 32.01 -4.80 0.79
C GLN A 75 30.80 -4.43 -0.08
N GLU A 76 31.02 -3.97 -1.31
CA GLU A 76 29.98 -3.77 -2.32
C GLU A 76 29.47 -5.12 -2.86
N MET A 77 30.32 -6.13 -3.03
CA MET A 77 29.89 -7.48 -3.41
C MET A 77 29.18 -8.21 -2.27
N LEU A 78 29.65 -8.11 -1.02
CA LEU A 78 28.93 -8.60 0.16
C LEU A 78 27.57 -7.91 0.26
N SER A 79 27.51 -6.58 0.13
CA SER A 79 26.22 -5.88 0.19
C SER A 79 25.27 -6.25 -0.97
N LYS A 80 25.77 -6.51 -2.18
CA LYS A 80 24.96 -7.01 -3.31
C LYS A 80 24.49 -8.45 -3.11
N VAL A 81 25.35 -9.33 -2.58
CA VAL A 81 25.01 -10.72 -2.28
C VAL A 81 23.99 -10.78 -1.13
N ASP A 82 24.17 -9.97 -0.08
CA ASP A 82 23.23 -9.83 1.03
C ASP A 82 21.89 -9.25 0.55
N GLN A 83 21.93 -8.29 -0.39
CA GLN A 83 20.72 -7.73 -1.02
C GLN A 83 19.98 -8.76 -1.89
N GLN A 84 20.70 -9.57 -2.67
CA GLN A 84 20.09 -10.63 -3.48
C GLN A 84 19.50 -11.74 -2.61
N LEU A 85 20.19 -12.14 -1.54
CA LEU A 85 19.67 -13.09 -0.55
C LEU A 85 18.42 -12.54 0.13
N LEU A 86 18.44 -11.26 0.53
CA LEU A 86 17.29 -10.59 1.12
C LEU A 86 16.10 -10.54 0.16
N ALA A 87 16.34 -10.21 -1.12
CA ALA A 87 15.31 -10.18 -2.15
C ALA A 87 14.70 -11.57 -2.38
N ASN A 88 15.54 -12.61 -2.43
CA ASN A 88 15.09 -13.99 -2.58
C ASN A 88 14.30 -14.48 -1.36
N LEU A 89 14.75 -14.17 -0.15
CA LEU A 89 14.03 -14.48 1.09
C LEU A 89 12.68 -13.75 1.15
N ALA A 90 12.67 -12.47 0.82
CA ALA A 90 11.45 -11.68 0.77
C ALA A 90 10.47 -12.21 -0.29
N ASP A 91 10.94 -12.56 -1.50
CA ASP A 91 10.11 -13.18 -2.54
C ASP A 91 9.54 -14.54 -2.12
N GLN A 92 10.35 -15.38 -1.46
CA GLN A 92 9.90 -16.68 -0.95
C GLN A 92 8.85 -16.53 0.15
N ILE A 93 9.07 -15.64 1.11
CA ILE A 93 8.11 -15.36 2.18
C ILE A 93 6.82 -14.82 1.59
N LEU A 94 6.91 -13.90 0.63
CA LEU A 94 5.75 -13.35 -0.05
C LEU A 94 4.93 -14.42 -0.77
N LYS A 95 5.58 -15.35 -1.48
CA LYS A 95 4.88 -16.50 -2.09
C LYS A 95 4.20 -17.39 -1.05
N GLN A 96 4.87 -17.65 0.07
CA GLN A 96 4.34 -18.54 1.11
C GLN A 96 3.21 -17.90 1.92
N LYS A 97 3.28 -16.58 2.14
CA LYS A 97 2.40 -15.81 3.02
C LYS A 97 1.45 -14.90 2.26
N GLU A 98 1.29 -15.14 0.96
CA GLU A 98 0.48 -14.30 0.08
C GLU A 98 -0.96 -14.15 0.58
N GLN A 99 -1.59 -15.27 0.95
CA GLN A 99 -2.96 -15.28 1.48
C GLN A 99 -3.07 -14.54 2.81
N GLU A 100 -2.09 -14.67 3.70
CA GLU A 100 -2.08 -13.98 4.99
C GLU A 100 -1.96 -12.45 4.80
N MET A 101 -1.17 -12.02 3.81
CA MET A 101 -1.08 -10.60 3.43
C MET A 101 -2.40 -10.11 2.84
N VAL A 102 -3.01 -10.88 1.95
CA VAL A 102 -4.32 -10.59 1.34
C VAL A 102 -5.40 -10.43 2.41
N GLU A 103 -5.49 -11.36 3.36
CA GLU A 103 -6.47 -11.31 4.44
C GLU A 103 -6.24 -10.10 5.36
N ALA A 104 -4.99 -9.80 5.70
CA ALA A 104 -4.65 -8.63 6.49
C ALA A 104 -5.07 -7.34 5.78
N VAL A 105 -4.69 -7.18 4.50
CA VAL A 105 -5.07 -6.00 3.71
C VAL A 105 -6.58 -5.89 3.58
N ARG A 106 -7.27 -6.98 3.23
CA ARG A 106 -8.74 -7.02 3.12
C ARG A 106 -9.40 -6.57 4.42
N TYR A 107 -8.94 -7.10 5.56
CA TYR A 107 -9.47 -6.72 6.87
C TYR A 107 -9.33 -5.22 7.14
N TYR A 108 -8.16 -4.63 6.91
CA TYR A 108 -7.95 -3.19 7.13
C TYR A 108 -8.69 -2.31 6.12
N VAL A 109 -8.79 -2.74 4.86
CA VAL A 109 -9.57 -2.04 3.84
C VAL A 109 -11.06 -2.02 4.22
N GLN A 110 -11.64 -3.16 4.57
CA GLN A 110 -13.04 -3.27 4.98
C GLN A 110 -13.34 -2.50 6.26
N LYS A 111 -12.44 -2.57 7.25
CA LYS A 111 -12.58 -1.82 8.51
C LYS A 111 -12.64 -0.31 8.30
N ASN A 112 -12.04 0.20 7.21
CA ASN A 112 -12.02 1.61 6.85
C ASN A 112 -13.05 1.97 5.75
N GLY A 113 -14.06 1.12 5.52
CA GLY A 113 -15.18 1.41 4.61
C GLY A 113 -14.94 0.98 3.15
N GLY A 114 -13.82 0.32 2.86
CA GLY A 114 -13.56 -0.31 1.57
C GLY A 114 -14.37 -1.59 1.33
N ASP A 115 -14.45 -2.00 0.08
CA ASP A 115 -15.03 -3.27 -0.35
C ASP A 115 -14.10 -4.44 -0.03
N ALA A 116 -14.65 -5.65 -0.08
CA ALA A 116 -13.88 -6.89 0.09
C ALA A 116 -12.81 -7.10 -0.99
N HIS A 117 -12.92 -6.39 -2.12
CA HIS A 117 -12.06 -6.58 -3.26
C HIS A 117 -11.17 -5.38 -3.53
N GLY A 118 -9.98 -5.66 -4.05
CA GLY A 118 -9.01 -4.64 -4.39
C GLY A 118 -7.76 -5.23 -5.00
N LYS A 119 -6.72 -4.41 -5.09
CA LYS A 119 -5.42 -4.82 -5.63
C LYS A 119 -4.28 -4.39 -4.70
N ILE A 120 -3.31 -5.26 -4.53
CA ILE A 120 -2.04 -4.98 -3.86
C ILE A 120 -0.97 -5.02 -4.94
N ILE A 121 -0.23 -3.93 -5.10
CA ILE A 121 0.81 -3.77 -6.12
C ILE A 121 2.12 -3.50 -5.41
N TYR A 122 3.13 -4.34 -5.64
CA TYR A 122 4.47 -4.12 -5.10
C TYR A 122 5.55 -4.79 -5.96
N PRO A 123 6.77 -4.24 -5.96
CA PRO A 123 7.06 -2.86 -5.59
C PRO A 123 6.47 -1.86 -6.59
N VAL A 124 6.06 -0.70 -6.09
CA VAL A 124 5.87 0.52 -6.88
C VAL A 124 7.07 1.46 -6.75
N GLU A 125 7.11 2.52 -7.56
CA GLU A 125 8.23 3.47 -7.60
C GLU A 125 8.65 3.95 -6.21
N GLY A 126 9.96 3.94 -5.96
CA GLY A 126 10.53 4.32 -4.67
C GLY A 126 10.46 3.25 -3.58
N GLY A 127 10.13 2.00 -3.92
CA GLY A 127 10.16 0.87 -2.99
C GLY A 127 9.00 0.91 -2.01
N ARG A 128 7.78 1.12 -2.50
CA ARG A 128 6.56 1.13 -1.69
C ARG A 128 5.62 0.01 -2.11
N ILE A 129 4.57 -0.18 -1.32
CA ILE A 129 3.41 -1.01 -1.65
C ILE A 129 2.27 -0.06 -1.95
N GLU A 130 1.62 -0.22 -3.10
CA GLU A 130 0.39 0.47 -3.43
C GLU A 130 -0.77 -0.49 -3.19
N VAL A 131 -1.79 -0.05 -2.47
CA VAL A 131 -3.06 -0.76 -2.40
C VAL A 131 -4.09 0.07 -3.13
N ARG A 132 -4.91 -0.58 -3.96
CA ARG A 132 -6.09 0.01 -4.59
C ARG A 132 -7.31 -0.60 -3.95
N ALA A 133 -7.99 0.20 -3.13
CA ALA A 133 -9.28 -0.17 -2.56
C ALA A 133 -10.39 0.40 -3.45
N ARG A 134 -11.55 -0.26 -3.44
CA ARG A 134 -12.77 0.28 -4.02
C ARG A 134 -13.82 0.42 -2.94
N VAL A 135 -14.69 1.41 -3.06
CA VAL A 135 -15.84 1.62 -2.17
C VAL A 135 -17.10 1.58 -3.02
N LYS A 136 -18.14 0.89 -2.54
CA LYS A 136 -19.42 0.84 -3.24
C LYS A 136 -20.07 2.22 -3.19
N TYR A 137 -20.33 2.80 -4.36
CA TYR A 137 -20.99 4.10 -4.45
C TYR A 137 -22.49 3.92 -4.22
N ARG A 138 -23.02 4.56 -3.18
CA ARG A 138 -24.44 4.53 -2.84
C ARG A 138 -24.96 5.96 -2.75
N PRO A 139 -25.34 6.58 -3.88
CA PRO A 139 -25.92 7.91 -3.84
C PRO A 139 -27.30 7.83 -3.16
N PRO A 140 -27.70 8.84 -2.36
CA PRO A 140 -29.00 8.84 -1.68
C PRO A 140 -30.18 8.88 -2.66
N ILE A 141 -29.94 9.39 -3.88
CA ILE A 141 -30.91 9.50 -4.96
C ILE A 141 -30.34 8.72 -6.16
N PHE A 142 -31.20 8.04 -6.92
CA PHE A 142 -30.81 7.20 -8.06
C PHE A 142 -30.02 5.93 -7.69
N GLN A 143 -30.23 5.37 -6.50
CA GLN A 143 -29.58 4.11 -6.09
C GLN A 143 -29.66 3.02 -7.17
N ASP A 144 -30.81 2.92 -7.85
CA ASP A 144 -31.07 1.96 -8.91
C ASP A 144 -30.18 2.12 -10.15
N PHE A 145 -29.70 3.33 -10.42
CA PHE A 145 -28.80 3.59 -11.55
C PHE A 145 -27.33 3.31 -11.21
N PHE A 146 -26.99 3.16 -9.93
CA PHE A 146 -25.60 3.03 -9.47
C PHE A 146 -25.37 1.77 -8.63
N GLN A 147 -26.22 0.75 -8.76
CA GLN A 147 -26.17 -0.46 -7.92
C GLN A 147 -24.84 -1.23 -8.00
N ASP A 148 -24.11 -1.10 -9.12
CA ASP A 148 -22.80 -1.75 -9.35
C ASP A 148 -21.67 -0.74 -9.64
N THR A 149 -21.82 0.49 -9.15
CA THR A 149 -20.81 1.52 -9.31
C THR A 149 -19.85 1.53 -8.12
N TYR A 150 -18.55 1.51 -8.43
CA TYR A 150 -17.48 1.52 -7.43
C TYR A 150 -16.56 2.70 -7.66
N ILE A 151 -16.17 3.36 -6.58
CA ILE A 151 -15.16 4.42 -6.60
C ILE A 151 -13.84 3.82 -6.12
N GLN A 152 -12.79 4.00 -6.91
CA GLN A 152 -11.46 3.51 -6.58
C GLN A 152 -10.67 4.59 -5.85
N GLY A 153 -9.86 4.17 -4.88
CA GLY A 153 -8.84 4.98 -4.22
C GLY A 153 -7.54 4.19 -4.16
N SER A 154 -6.42 4.90 -4.25
CA SER A 154 -5.08 4.33 -4.15
C SER A 154 -4.36 4.89 -2.93
N GLY A 155 -3.68 4.02 -2.20
CA GLY A 155 -2.92 4.38 -1.01
C GLY A 155 -1.52 3.78 -1.08
N MET A 156 -0.53 4.54 -0.59
CA MET A 156 0.88 4.18 -0.69
C MET A 156 1.50 3.97 0.69
N GLY A 157 2.05 2.78 0.89
CA GLY A 157 2.74 2.41 2.11
C GLY A 157 4.08 3.11 2.27
N PRO A 158 4.69 3.03 3.46
CA PRO A 158 6.04 3.54 3.72
C PRO A 158 7.09 2.96 2.76
N LYS A 159 8.14 3.74 2.47
CA LYS A 159 9.27 3.28 1.65
C LYS A 159 10.07 2.20 2.39
N ARG A 160 10.50 1.17 1.66
CA ARG A 160 11.43 0.13 2.11
C ARG A 160 12.43 -0.18 1.01
N GLU A 161 13.71 -0.20 1.36
CA GLU A 161 14.80 -0.44 0.40
C GLU A 161 14.74 -1.86 -0.19
N PHE A 162 14.40 -2.86 0.62
CA PHE A 162 14.30 -4.25 0.16
C PHE A 162 13.17 -4.45 -0.88
N LEU A 163 12.12 -3.62 -0.85
CA LEU A 163 11.05 -3.70 -1.84
C LEU A 163 11.55 -3.36 -3.24
N LYS A 164 12.54 -2.46 -3.39
CA LYS A 164 13.12 -2.11 -4.70
C LYS A 164 13.77 -3.29 -5.42
N LEU A 165 14.14 -4.32 -4.66
CA LEU A 165 14.83 -5.50 -5.16
C LEU A 165 13.86 -6.62 -5.57
N LEU A 166 12.56 -6.47 -5.25
CA LEU A 166 11.55 -7.47 -5.56
C LEU A 166 11.03 -7.34 -6.99
N PRO A 167 10.64 -8.45 -7.63
CA PRO A 167 9.94 -8.41 -8.91
C PRO A 167 8.56 -7.76 -8.73
N LYS A 168 8.13 -6.97 -9.72
CA LYS A 168 6.78 -6.38 -9.76
C LYS A 168 5.72 -7.48 -9.73
N ARG A 169 4.78 -7.35 -8.80
CA ARG A 169 3.61 -8.22 -8.64
C ARG A 169 2.36 -7.42 -8.37
N GLU A 170 1.27 -8.02 -8.78
CA GLU A 170 -0.08 -7.54 -8.56
C GLU A 170 -0.91 -8.71 -8.03
N ILE A 171 -1.46 -8.55 -6.84
CA ILE A 171 -2.34 -9.53 -6.21
C ILE A 171 -3.73 -8.91 -6.12
N THR A 172 -4.73 -9.65 -6.58
CA THR A 172 -6.14 -9.27 -6.41
C THR A 172 -6.67 -9.96 -5.16
N PHE A 173 -7.40 -9.20 -4.34
CA PHE A 173 -8.13 -9.74 -3.20
C PHE A 173 -9.62 -9.42 -3.31
#